data_AF-A0A0F8YWG7-F1
#
_entry.id   AF-A0A0F8YWG7-F1
#
_cell.length_a   1.000
_cell.length_b   1.000
_cell.length_c   1.000
_cell.angle_alpha   90.00
_cell.angle_beta   90.00
_cell.angle_gamma   90.00
#
_symmetry.space_group_name_H-M   'P 1'
#
loop_
_entity.id
_entity.type
_entity.pdbx_description
1 polymer ?
#
loop_
_entity_poly.entity_id
_entity_poly.type
_entity_poly.pdbx_seq_one_letter_code
_entity_poly.pdbx_strand_id
1 'polypeptide(L)' 'CKEEEHLIVSTINQMIEKKEIYAKFFESSKSVAFDQQTNIDEIDKLMEQYRQWEEEGISKK' A
#
# COMPACT_ATOMS: atom_id res chain seq x y z
N CYS A 1 -11.65 22.54 -15.03
CA CYS A 1 -11.21 21.95 -13.73
C CYS A 1 -11.86 20.59 -13.40
N LYS A 2 -12.25 19.74 -14.38
CA LYS A 2 -12.82 18.40 -14.11
C LYS A 2 -11.88 17.23 -14.46
N GLU A 3 -10.80 17.52 -15.17
CA GLU A 3 -9.84 16.50 -15.62
C GLU A 3 -8.97 16.00 -14.47
N GLU A 4 -8.60 16.87 -13.53
CA GLU A 4 -7.75 16.52 -12.38
C GLU A 4 -8.43 15.56 -11.40
N GLU A 5 -9.73 15.74 -11.11
CA GLU A 5 -10.47 14.85 -10.22
C GLU A 5 -10.58 13.42 -10.79
N HIS A 6 -10.77 13.30 -12.10
CA HIS A 6 -10.82 12.01 -12.77
C HIS A 6 -9.45 11.30 -12.72
N LEU A 7 -8.36 12.06 -12.87
CA LEU A 7 -7.01 11.52 -12.74
C LEU A 7 -6.76 10.96 -11.33
N ILE A 8 -7.16 11.69 -10.28
CA ILE A 8 -7.01 11.24 -8.89
C ILE A 8 -7.78 9.94 -8.65
N VAL A 9 -9.06 9.89 -9.03
CA VAL A 9 -9.90 8.69 -8.85
C VAL A 9 -9.34 7.50 -9.63
N SER A 10 -8.93 7.72 -10.88
CA SER A 10 -8.35 6.65 -11.71
C SER A 10 -7.04 6.11 -11.13
N THR A 11 -6.21 6.99 -10.55
CA THR A 11 -4.93 6.62 -9.93
C THR A 11 -5.18 5.79 -8.67
N ILE A 12 -6.07 6.25 -7.79
CA ILE A 12 -6.43 5.53 -6.55
C ILE A 12 -6.98 4.14 -6.88
N ASN A 13 -7.89 4.03 -7.85
CA ASN A 13 -8.45 2.74 -8.26
C ASN A 13 -7.36 1.81 -8.81
N GLN A 14 -6.43 2.31 -9.61
CA GLN A 14 -5.30 1.51 -10.11
C GLN A 14 -4.39 1.02 -8.97
N MET A 15 -4.10 1.86 -7.97
CA MET A 15 -3.29 1.47 -6.82
C MET A 15 -3.98 0.37 -5.99
N ILE A 16 -5.31 0.44 -5.83
CA ILE A 16 -6.10 -0.60 -5.16
C ILE A 16 -6.10 -1.91 -5.97
N GLU A 17 -6.34 -1.84 -7.28
CA GLU A 17 -6.37 -3.01 -8.16
C GLU A 17 -5.03 -3.75 -8.21
N LYS A 18 -3.93 -2.99 -8.25
CA LYS A 18 -2.56 -3.53 -8.21
C LYS A 18 -2.14 -3.98 -6.81
N LYS A 19 -2.99 -3.78 -5.80
CA LYS A 19 -2.69 -4.06 -4.38
C LYS A 19 -1.45 -3.31 -3.89
N GLU A 20 -1.18 -2.14 -4.46
CA GLU A 20 -0.17 -1.21 -3.95
C GLU A 20 -0.66 -0.53 -2.66
N ILE A 21 -1.99 -0.36 -2.52
CA ILE A 21 -2.63 0.06 -1.29
C ILE A 21 -3.84 -0.83 -0.99
N TYR A 22 -4.02 -1.16 0.28
CA TYR A 22 -5.20 -1.88 0.75
C TYR A 22 -6.24 -0.87 1.20
N ALA A 23 -7.16 -0.56 0.30
CA ALA A 23 -8.20 0.41 0.56
C ALA A 23 -9.46 0.14 -0.23
N LYS A 24 -10.56 0.75 0.21
CA LYS A 24 -11.82 0.79 -0.51
C LYS A 24 -12.17 2.23 -0.86
N PHE A 25 -12.37 2.49 -2.15
CA PHE A 25 -12.86 3.77 -2.63
C PHE A 25 -14.39 3.80 -2.67
N PHE A 26 -14.97 4.91 -2.20
CA PHE A 26 -16.41 5.16 -2.17
C PHE A 26 -16.75 6.30 -3.12
N GLU A 27 -17.30 5.95 -4.28
CA GLU A 27 -17.61 6.90 -5.35
C GLU A 27 -18.64 7.97 -4.93
N SER A 28 -19.62 7.60 -4.10
CA SER A 28 -20.68 8.51 -3.64
C SER A 28 -20.20 9.62 -2.73
N SER A 29 -19.19 9.36 -1.91
CA SER A 29 -18.61 10.31 -0.95
C SER A 29 -17.23 10.81 -1.35
N LYS A 30 -16.67 10.29 -2.45
CA LYS A 30 -15.29 10.53 -2.90
C LYS A 30 -14.26 10.29 -1.79
N SER A 31 -14.49 9.26 -0.97
CA SER A 31 -13.65 8.91 0.17
C SER A 31 -12.93 7.59 -0.02
N VAL A 32 -11.76 7.45 0.60
CA VAL A 32 -10.97 6.22 0.62
C VAL A 32 -10.89 5.73 2.07
N ALA A 33 -11.29 4.48 2.32
CA ALA A 33 -11.08 3.83 3.61
C ALA A 33 -9.93 2.84 3.50
N PHE A 34 -8.85 3.10 4.24
CA PHE A 34 -7.68 2.25 4.29
C PHE A 34 -7.89 1.08 5.25
N ASP A 35 -7.46 -0.11 4.85
CA ASP A 35 -7.31 -1.25 5.73
C ASP A 35 -6.00 -1.09 6.51
N GLN A 36 -6.10 -0.46 7.68
CA GLN A 36 -4.94 -0.17 8.51
C GLN A 36 -4.22 -1.44 8.97
N GLN A 37 -4.95 -2.52 9.23
CA GLN A 37 -4.36 -3.77 9.70
C GLN A 37 -3.52 -4.41 8.61
N THR A 38 -4.06 -4.48 7.38
CA THR A 38 -3.31 -5.06 6.25
C THR A 38 -2.05 -4.26 5.95
N ASN A 39 -2.12 -2.92 6.06
CA ASN A 39 -0.93 -2.07 5.91
C ASN A 39 0.12 -2.32 7.00
N ILE A 40 -0.30 -2.53 8.25
CA ILE A 40 0.61 -2.88 9.35
C ILE A 40 1.26 -4.24 9.09
N ASP A 41 0.46 -5.24 8.71
CA ASP A 41 0.94 -6.60 8.45
C ASP A 41 1.99 -6.64 7.31
N GLU A 42 1.82 -5.82 6.28
CA GLU A 42 2.83 -5.69 5.21
C GLU A 42 4.13 -5.04 5.68
N ILE A 43 4.03 -3.99 6.48
CA ILE A 43 5.21 -3.35 7.08
C ILE A 43 5.95 -4.35 7.96
N ASP A 44 5.24 -5.09 8.80
CA ASP A 44 5.83 -6.12 9.67
C ASP A 44 6.52 -7.22 8.85
N LYS A 45 5.91 -7.65 7.75
CA LYS A 45 6.52 -8.61 6.83
C LYS A 45 7.80 -8.07 6.18
N LEU A 46 7.80 -6.81 5.77
CA LEU A 46 9.01 -6.17 5.20
C LEU A 46 10.12 -6.06 6.24
N MET A 47 9.77 -5.70 7.48
CA MET A 47 10.71 -5.65 8.60
C MET A 47 11.29 -7.03 8.93
N GLU A 48 10.48 -8.08 8.88
CA GLU A 48 10.93 -9.46 9.07
C GLU A 48 11.89 -9.88 7.95
N GLN A 49 11.57 -9.60 6.69
CA GLN A 49 12.45 -9.89 5.55
C GLN A 49 13.79 -9.15 5.68
N TYR A 50 13.73 -7.89 6.10
CA TYR A 50 14.93 -7.09 6.34
C TYR A 50 15.78 -7.67 7.47
N ARG A 51 15.16 -8.08 8.59
CA ARG A 51 15.87 -8.75 9.70
C ARG A 51 16.55 -10.03 9.24
N GLN A 52 15.84 -10.88 8.48
CA GLN A 52 16.40 -12.10 7.91
C GLN A 52 17.60 -11.79 7.01
N TRP A 53 17.49 -10.75 6.17
CA TRP A 53 18.62 -10.30 5.35
C TRP A 53 19.80 -9.80 6.18
N GLU A 54 19.60 -9.10 7.29
CA GLU A 54 20.68 -8.71 8.20
C GLU A 54 21.35 -9.93 8.85
N GLU A 55 20.56 -10.88 9.35
CA GLU A 55 21.06 -12.11 9.98
C GLU A 55 21.86 -12.98 8.99
N GLU A 56 21.36 -13.13 7.76
CA GLU A 56 21.99 -13.93 6.70
C GLU A 56 23.16 -13.20 6.01
N GLY A 57 23.10 -11.86 5.94
CA GLY A 57 24.03 -11.01 5.19
C GLY A 57 25.22 -10.49 6.01
N ILE A 58 25.12 -10.40 7.33
CA ILE A 58 26.18 -9.81 8.19
C ILE A 58 27.03 -10.89 8.89
N SER A 59 26.61 -12.16 8.88
CA SER A 59 27.33 -13.25 9.55
C SER A 59 28.41 -13.95 8.69
N LYS A 60 28.79 -13.39 7.53
CA LYS A 60 29.88 -13.94 6.70
C LYS A 60 30.88 -12.87 6.26
N LYS A 61 31.58 -12.27 7.23
CA LYS A 61 32.97 -11.84 7.07
C LYS A 61 33.70 -11.88 8.40
#